data_AF-A0A240ELH6-F1
#
_entry.id   AF-A0A240ELH6-F1
#
_cell.length_a   1.000
_cell.length_b   1.000
_cell.length_c   1.000
_cell.angle_alpha   90.00
_cell.angle_beta   90.00
_cell.angle_gamma   90.00
#
_symmetry.space_group_name_H-M   'P 1'
#
loop_
_entity.id
_entity.type
_entity.pdbx_description
1 polymer ?
#
loop_
_entity_poly.entity_id
_entity_poly.type
_entity_poly.pdbx_seq_one_letter_code
_entity_poly.pdbx_strand_id
1 'polypeptide(L)'
;MEAMILGVPVELPLQTRRINCPDCGIKTESISWLEPFARLTNRLRSYIEQLLPLLSIKHISQMTGVHWHTVKEIDKRRLQNVVPEVN
;
A
#
# COMPACT_ATOMS: atom_id res chain seq x y z
N MET A 1 -4.72 12.75 5.29
CA MET A 1 -5.81 12.50 6.26
C MET A 1 -7.08 12.28 5.43
N GLU A 2 -7.65 11.11 5.18
CA GLU A 2 -7.80 9.90 5.99
C GLU A 2 -7.82 8.69 5.05
N ALA A 3 -6.96 7.68 5.29
CA ALA A 3 -7.07 6.41 4.60
C ALA A 3 -8.00 5.41 5.29
N MET A 4 -8.33 5.69 6.54
CA MET A 4 -9.32 4.97 7.34
C MET A 4 -10.69 5.60 7.15
N ILE A 5 -11.74 4.83 7.40
CA ILE A 5 -13.09 5.37 7.47
C ILE A 5 -13.36 5.60 8.96
N LEU A 6 -13.51 6.87 9.36
CA LEU A 6 -13.79 7.28 10.75
C LEU A 6 -12.74 6.78 11.77
N GLY A 7 -11.47 6.71 11.36
CA GLY A 7 -10.38 6.21 12.21
C GLY A 7 -10.38 4.69 12.42
N VAL A 8 -11.23 3.95 11.71
CA VAL A 8 -11.32 2.48 11.82
C VAL A 8 -10.68 1.82 10.59
N PRO A 9 -9.86 0.76 10.77
CA PRO A 9 -9.41 -0.06 9.67
C PRO A 9 -10.61 -0.77 9.01
N VAL A 10 -10.70 -0.68 7.69
CA VAL A 10 -11.80 -1.29 6.92
C VAL A 10 -11.21 -2.16 5.83
N GLU A 11 -11.77 -3.36 5.68
CA GLU A 11 -11.50 -4.27 4.58
C GLU A 11 -12.58 -4.13 3.50
N LEU A 12 -12.16 -4.19 2.23
CA LEU A 12 -13.06 -4.12 1.08
C LEU A 12 -12.97 -5.43 0.30
N PRO A 13 -13.98 -6.32 0.35
CA PRO A 13 -13.99 -7.51 -0.48
C PRO A 13 -14.17 -7.12 -1.94
N LEU A 14 -13.28 -7.62 -2.80
CA LEU A 14 -13.31 -7.33 -4.23
C LEU A 14 -13.32 -8.62 -5.03
N GLN A 15 -14.15 -8.64 -6.07
CA GLN A 15 -14.09 -9.65 -7.10
C GLN A 15 -13.18 -9.12 -8.22
N THR A 16 -12.10 -9.84 -8.51
CA THR A 16 -11.19 -9.50 -9.62
C THR A 16 -11.46 -10.41 -10.81
N ARG A 17 -11.50 -9.84 -12.01
CA ARG A 17 -11.75 -10.55 -13.26
C ARG A 17 -10.45 -10.96 -13.92
N ARG A 18 -10.47 -12.10 -14.61
CA ARG A 18 -9.41 -12.50 -15.55
C ARG A 18 -9.79 -12.04 -16.95
N ILE A 19 -8.97 -11.17 -17.53
CA ILE A 19 -9.13 -10.65 -18.88
C ILE A 19 -8.24 -11.44 -19.84
N ASN A 20 -8.76 -11.77 -21.03
CA ASN A 20 -7.97 -12.36 -22.11
C ASN A 20 -7.56 -11.26 -23.09
N CYS A 21 -6.38 -10.68 -22.86
CA CYS A 21 -5.82 -9.60 -23.65
C CYS A 21 -5.20 -10.15 -24.94
N PRO A 22 -5.54 -9.62 -26.13
CA PRO A 22 -4.98 -10.12 -27.39
C PRO A 22 -3.46 -9.96 -27.47
N ASP A 23 -2.91 -8.89 -26.86
CA ASP A 23 -1.47 -8.58 -26.95
C ASP A 23 -0.66 -9.21 -25.80
N CYS A 24 -1.29 -9.51 -24.67
CA CYS A 24 -0.62 -9.81 -23.42
C CYS A 24 -1.08 -11.11 -22.73
N GLY A 25 -2.06 -11.82 -23.30
CA GLY A 25 -2.59 -13.09 -22.80
C GLY A 25 -3.55 -12.93 -21.61
N ILE A 26 -3.73 -14.00 -20.83
CA ILE A 26 -4.66 -13.98 -19.69
C ILE A 26 -4.02 -13.24 -18.50
N LYS A 27 -4.64 -12.13 -18.07
CA LYS A 27 -4.19 -11.29 -16.95
C LYS A 27 -5.34 -11.03 -15.97
N THR A 28 -5.01 -10.65 -14.74
CA THR A 28 -6.00 -10.10 -13.81
C THR A 28 -6.28 -8.65 -14.20
N GLU A 29 -7.53 -8.20 -14.10
CA GLU A 29 -7.90 -6.81 -14.37
C GLU A 29 -7.09 -5.83 -13.52
N SER A 30 -6.76 -4.68 -14.10
CA SER A 30 -6.10 -3.61 -13.37
C SER A 30 -7.14 -2.80 -12.60
N ILE A 31 -6.87 -2.58 -11.31
CA ILE A 31 -7.71 -1.75 -10.44
C ILE A 31 -6.90 -0.50 -10.10
N SER A 32 -7.33 0.67 -10.56
CA SER A 32 -6.53 1.91 -10.52
C SER A 32 -6.08 2.35 -9.12
N TRP A 33 -6.79 1.94 -8.07
CA TRP A 33 -6.52 2.27 -6.68
C TRP A 33 -5.85 1.12 -5.89
N LEU A 34 -5.48 0.03 -6.57
CA LEU A 34 -4.82 -1.14 -5.99
C LEU A 34 -3.62 -1.56 -6.83
N GLU A 35 -2.45 -1.62 -6.22
CA GLU A 35 -1.28 -2.23 -6.86
C GLU A 35 -1.55 -3.71 -7.26
N PRO A 36 -0.93 -4.23 -8.33
CA PRO A 36 -1.09 -5.62 -8.73
C PRO A 36 -0.83 -6.58 -7.57
N PHE A 37 -1.76 -7.50 -7.32
CA PHE A 37 -1.70 -8.50 -6.24
C PHE A 37 -1.61 -7.93 -4.81
N ALA A 38 -1.81 -6.62 -4.64
CA ALA A 38 -1.70 -6.00 -3.32
C ALA A 38 -2.95 -6.24 -2.46
N ARG A 39 -2.71 -6.35 -1.16
CA ARG A 39 -3.77 -6.39 -0.12
C ARG A 39 -3.98 -5.04 0.55
N LEU A 40 -3.25 -4.02 0.11
CA LEU A 40 -3.33 -2.66 0.63
C LEU A 40 -3.76 -1.74 -0.49
N THR A 41 -4.79 -0.94 -0.23
CA THR A 41 -5.19 0.13 -1.15
C THR A 41 -4.10 1.18 -1.28
N ASN A 42 -4.02 1.83 -2.44
CA ASN A 42 -3.07 2.92 -2.68
C ASN A 42 -3.29 4.04 -1.66
N ARG A 43 -4.56 4.29 -1.29
CA ARG A 43 -4.92 5.26 -0.25
C ARG A 43 -4.28 4.92 1.11
N LEU A 44 -4.37 3.67 1.56
CA LEU A 44 -3.77 3.22 2.82
C LEU A 44 -2.24 3.29 2.79
N ARG A 45 -1.63 2.90 1.66
CA ARG A 45 -0.18 3.03 1.46
C ARG A 45 0.27 4.49 1.58
N SER A 46 -0.35 5.41 0.85
CA SER A 46 0.02 6.83 0.88
C SER A 46 -0.15 7.43 2.29
N TYR A 47 -1.15 7.00 3.04
CA TYR A 47 -1.32 7.42 4.43
C TYR A 47 -0.18 6.92 5.34
N ILE A 48 0.22 5.66 5.20
CA ILE A 48 1.40 5.12 5.91
C ILE A 48 2.65 5.92 5.55
N GLU A 49 2.87 6.22 4.27
CA GLU A 49 4.02 7.00 3.80
C GLU A 49 4.07 8.43 4.37
N GLN A 50 2.92 9.07 4.57
CA GLN A 50 2.82 10.37 5.24
C GLN A 50 3.13 10.31 6.73
N LEU A 51 2.90 9.18 7.39
CA LEU A 51 3.17 9.00 8.83
C LEU A 51 4.62 8.61 9.12
N LEU A 52 5.31 7.95 8.19
CA LEU A 52 6.67 7.44 8.39
C LEU A 52 7.71 8.51 8.80
N PRO A 53 7.65 9.77 8.35
CA PRO A 53 8.52 10.83 8.86
C PRO A 53 8.20 11.29 10.30
N LEU A 54 7.02 10.97 10.82
CA LEU A 54 6.48 11.52 12.06
C LEU A 54 6.45 10.50 13.20
N LEU A 55 6.30 9.22 12.89
CA LEU A 55 6.02 8.16 13.85
C LEU A 55 6.90 6.93 13.62
N SER A 56 7.13 6.16 14.68
CA SER A 56 7.83 4.88 14.56
C SER A 56 6.99 3.84 13.81
N ILE A 57 7.67 2.92 13.12
CA ILE A 57 7.05 1.79 12.40
C ILE A 57 6.09 1.00 13.31
N LYS A 58 6.46 0.81 14.59
CA LYS A 58 5.64 0.09 15.57
C LYS A 58 4.31 0.81 15.83
N HIS A 59 4.35 2.13 16.05
CA HIS A 59 3.12 2.91 16.27
C HIS A 59 2.22 2.88 15.04
N ILE A 60 2.79 3.05 13.84
CA ILE A 60 2.02 3.03 12.59
C ILE A 60 1.36 1.66 12.40
N SER A 61 2.07 0.57 12.70
CA SER A 61 1.52 -0.79 12.64
C SER A 61 0.31 -0.96 13.56
N GLN A 62 0.39 -0.48 14.80
CA GLN A 62 -0.71 -0.55 15.77
C GLN A 62 -1.90 0.30 15.35
N MET A 63 -1.66 1.52 14.85
CA MET A 63 -2.73 2.42 14.41
C MET A 63 -3.44 1.92 13.15
N THR A 64 -2.69 1.33 12.21
CA THR A 64 -3.22 0.94 10.90
C THR A 64 -3.72 -0.49 10.82
N GLY A 65 -3.37 -1.33 11.80
CA GLY A 65 -3.58 -2.78 11.74
C GLY A 65 -2.68 -3.49 10.71
N VAL A 66 -1.85 -2.75 9.97
CA VAL A 66 -0.91 -3.32 8.99
C VAL A 66 0.26 -3.93 9.74
N HIS A 67 0.62 -5.16 9.36
CA HIS A 67 1.72 -5.88 9.99
C HIS A 67 3.04 -5.08 9.89
N TRP A 68 3.82 -5.07 10.98
CA TRP A 68 5.01 -4.22 11.11
C TRP A 68 6.05 -4.43 9.99
N HIS A 69 6.23 -5.69 9.52
CA HIS A 69 7.11 -5.98 8.37
C HIS A 69 6.62 -5.30 7.10
N THR A 70 5.31 -5.25 6.85
CA THR A 70 4.74 -4.59 5.68
C THR A 70 4.97 -3.09 5.74
N VAL A 71 4.78 -2.47 6.91
CA VAL A 71 5.10 -1.04 7.13
C VAL A 71 6.60 -0.78 6.90
N LYS A 72 7.48 -1.67 7.38
CA LYS A 72 8.92 -1.58 7.15
C LYS A 72 9.28 -1.65 5.65
N GLU A 73 8.65 -2.54 4.88
CA GLU A 73 8.89 -2.63 3.44
C GLU A 73 8.37 -1.40 2.68
N ILE A 74 7.26 -0.80 3.13
CA ILE A 74 6.80 0.49 2.60
C ILE A 74 7.86 1.57 2.84
N ASP A 75 8.41 1.65 4.05
CA ASP A 75 9.43 2.66 4.38
C ASP A 75 10.72 2.48 3.58
N LYS A 76 11.19 1.24 3.38
CA LYS A 76 12.34 0.97 2.51
C LYS A 76 12.14 1.51 1.10
N ARG A 77 10.97 1.24 0.48
CA ARG A 77 10.66 1.75 -0.86
C ARG A 77 10.58 3.27 -0.89
N ARG A 78 9.99 3.88 0.14
CA ARG A 78 9.97 5.34 0.29
C ARG A 78 11.38 5.92 0.36
N LEU A 79 12.26 5.31 1.17
CA LEU A 79 13.64 5.75 1.34
C LEU A 79 14.44 5.64 0.04
N GLN A 80 14.23 4.61 -0.78
CA GLN A 80 14.87 4.48 -2.11
C GLN A 80 14.55 5.67 -3.03
N ASN A 81 13.39 6.30 -2.86
CA ASN A 81 12.97 7.44 -3.68
C ASN A 81 13.41 8.79 -3.12
N VAL A 82 13.73 8.88 -1.83
CA VAL A 82 13.95 10.14 -1.11
C VAL A 82 15.42 10.33 -0.72
N VAL A 83 16.16 9.23 -0.52
CA VAL A 83 17.57 9.28 -0.12
C VAL A 83 18.43 9.22 -1.38
N PRO A 84 19.28 10.24 -1.64
CA PRO A 84 20.23 10.18 -2.74
C PRO A 84 21.24 9.05 -2.52
N GLU A 85 21.66 8.37 -3.59
CA GLU A 85 22.70 7.35 -3.50
C GLU A 85 24.00 7.98 -2.98
N VAL A 86 24.52 7.41 -1.90
CA VAL A 86 25.82 7.78 -1.34
C VAL A 86 26.90 7.00 -2.09
N ASN A 87 27.58 7.68 -3.03
CA ASN A 87 28.84 7.22 -3.61
C ASN A 87 30.01 7.58 -2.69
#